data_AF-A0A2D9HPR7-F1
#
_entry.id   AF-A0A2D9HPR7-F1
#
_cell.length_a   1.000
_cell.length_b   1.000
_cell.length_c   1.000
_cell.angle_alpha   90.00
_cell.angle_beta   90.00
_cell.angle_gamma   90.00
#
_symmetry.space_group_name_H-M   'P 1'
#
loop_
_entity.id
_entity.type
_entity.pdbx_description
1 polymer ?
#
loop_
_entity_poly.entity_id
_entity_poly.type
_entity_poly.pdbx_seq_one_letter_code
_entity_poly.pdbx_strand_id
1 'polypeptide(L)'
;MNAPRLLRLSIVGFWTLFWGLSVVDKVVPDVHPLWVGKDFFALFVKFFASLGLKDPLFATVALAGVSGLEALSFVLYVIAAVHVVRQAPDRANTWFFRAVTASMTLFALFSIADQTFGDRFQLLEHGLFWLVLLASWGMFRMLPQQPTGAAPRFMSTPGAPVAMGAGVALTVLATWSIRSFSHDTMHLATAPVEAIEVVEHVWKFDFPFLADKDTWEATVDKFKTLHPELDITYIYTGPSELNTKKKTHLILYVFTREKAAME
;
A
#
# COMPACT_ATOMS: atom_id res chain seq x y z
N MET A 1 10.92 -14.66 28.26
CA MET A 1 10.57 -13.20 28.33
C MET A 1 9.33 -13.04 29.19
N ASN A 2 9.30 -12.05 30.10
CA ASN A 2 8.10 -11.75 30.88
C ASN A 2 6.99 -11.16 29.98
N ALA A 3 5.73 -11.45 30.30
CA ALA A 3 4.56 -11.01 29.52
C ALA A 3 4.53 -9.49 29.24
N PRO A 4 4.79 -8.60 30.23
CA PRO A 4 4.78 -7.15 29.99
C PRO A 4 5.86 -6.69 29.01
N ARG A 5 7.04 -7.32 29.04
CA ARG A 5 8.13 -7.03 28.10
C ARG A 5 7.78 -7.49 26.68
N LEU A 6 7.15 -8.66 26.56
CA LEU A 6 6.67 -9.15 25.27
C LEU A 6 5.64 -8.18 24.68
N LEU A 7 4.66 -7.74 25.47
CA LEU A 7 3.65 -6.76 25.03
C LEU A 7 4.27 -5.43 24.61
N ARG A 8 5.22 -4.90 25.40
CA ARG A 8 5.96 -3.68 25.03
C ARG A 8 6.72 -3.85 23.72
N LEU A 9 7.36 -5.00 23.52
CA LEU A 9 8.07 -5.30 22.27
C LEU A 9 7.09 -5.46 21.10
N SER A 10 5.94 -6.11 21.30
CA SER A 10 4.91 -6.27 20.28
C SER A 10 4.34 -4.92 19.84
N ILE A 11 4.06 -4.02 20.79
CA ILE A 11 3.56 -2.66 20.50
C ILE A 11 4.58 -1.89 19.65
N VAL A 12 5.83 -1.82 20.11
CA VAL A 12 6.86 -1.06 19.38
C VAL A 12 7.20 -1.74 18.05
N GLY A 13 7.24 -3.08 18.03
CA GLY A 13 7.50 -3.88 16.84
C GLY A 13 6.43 -3.69 15.77
N PHE A 14 5.15 -3.66 16.14
CA PHE A 14 4.05 -3.35 15.22
C PHE A 14 4.27 -2.00 14.53
N TRP A 15 4.51 -0.93 15.31
CA TRP A 15 4.71 0.41 14.74
C TRP A 15 6.02 0.54 13.96
N THR A 16 7.06 -0.21 14.35
CA THR A 16 8.31 -0.28 13.59
C THR A 16 8.08 -0.89 12.22
N LEU A 17 7.35 -2.00 12.14
CA LEU A 17 7.02 -2.65 10.87
C LEU A 17 6.08 -1.79 10.02
N PHE A 18 5.08 -1.15 10.64
CA PHE A 18 4.18 -0.23 9.95
C PHE A 18 4.95 0.88 9.22
N TRP A 19 5.80 1.62 9.93
CA TRP A 19 6.58 2.70 9.31
C TRP A 19 7.67 2.18 8.38
N GLY A 20 8.27 1.03 8.69
CA GLY A 20 9.26 0.40 7.81
C GLY A 20 8.65 0.01 6.46
N LEU A 21 7.47 -0.61 6.46
CA LEU A 21 6.74 -0.95 5.24
C LEU A 21 6.26 0.30 4.50
N SER A 22 5.82 1.35 5.21
CA SER A 22 5.46 2.64 4.59
C SER A 22 6.63 3.28 3.83
N VAL A 23 7.85 3.19 4.38
CA VAL A 23 9.07 3.66 3.70
C VAL A 23 9.38 2.79 2.48
N VAL A 24 9.31 1.47 2.62
CA VAL A 24 9.54 0.53 1.50
C VAL A 24 8.57 0.80 0.35
N ASP A 25 7.30 1.07 0.64
CA ASP A 25 6.26 1.36 -0.35
C ASP A 25 6.54 2.60 -1.19
N LYS A 26 7.28 3.57 -0.65
CA LYS A 26 7.70 4.77 -1.39
C LYS A 26 8.98 4.58 -2.19
N VAL A 27 9.79 3.58 -1.84
CA VAL A 27 11.04 3.24 -2.53
C VAL A 27 10.79 2.25 -3.66
N VAL A 28 9.74 1.42 -3.55
CA VAL A 28 9.39 0.37 -4.50
C VAL A 28 8.02 0.71 -5.15
N PRO A 29 8.00 1.56 -6.20
CA PRO A 29 6.75 2.09 -6.77
C PRO A 29 6.05 1.11 -7.72
N ASP A 30 6.77 0.15 -8.30
CA ASP A 30 6.28 -0.73 -9.37
C ASP A 30 5.69 -2.06 -8.83
N VAL A 31 5.03 -2.80 -9.74
CA VAL A 31 4.51 -4.14 -9.45
C VAL A 31 5.65 -5.17 -9.46
N HIS A 32 5.88 -5.80 -8.32
CA HIS A 32 6.85 -6.88 -8.13
C HIS A 32 6.17 -8.14 -7.55
N PRO A 33 6.82 -9.32 -7.63
CA PRO A 33 6.31 -10.51 -6.97
C PRO A 33 6.04 -10.27 -5.48
N LEU A 34 4.78 -10.49 -5.05
CA LEU A 34 4.30 -10.25 -3.68
C LEU A 34 4.28 -8.78 -3.21
N TRP A 35 4.51 -7.82 -4.10
CA TRP A 35 4.48 -6.40 -3.78
C TRP A 35 3.80 -5.60 -4.91
N VAL A 36 2.61 -5.07 -4.64
CA VAL A 36 1.91 -4.18 -5.57
C VAL A 36 2.15 -2.76 -5.08
N GLY A 37 3.24 -2.16 -5.54
CA GLY A 37 3.61 -0.79 -5.18
C GLY A 37 2.58 0.22 -5.70
N LYS A 38 2.60 1.42 -5.12
CA LYS A 38 1.81 2.56 -5.58
C LYS A 38 2.74 3.66 -6.05
N ASP A 39 2.49 4.20 -7.24
CA ASP A 39 3.18 5.41 -7.68
C ASP A 39 2.66 6.63 -6.89
N PHE A 40 3.33 6.91 -5.76
CA PHE A 40 3.03 8.07 -4.91
C PHE A 40 3.36 9.39 -5.59
N PHE A 41 4.30 9.43 -6.53
CA PHE A 41 4.62 10.66 -7.24
C PHE A 41 3.46 11.06 -8.15
N ALA A 42 2.96 10.14 -8.97
CA ALA A 42 1.78 10.36 -9.80
C ALA A 42 0.55 10.74 -8.95
N LEU A 43 0.37 10.09 -7.79
CA LEU A 43 -0.71 10.43 -6.86
C LEU A 43 -0.60 11.87 -6.35
N PHE A 44 0.58 12.30 -5.90
CA PHE A 44 0.80 13.65 -5.39
C PHE A 44 0.61 14.69 -6.50
N VAL A 45 1.12 14.43 -7.71
CA VAL A 45 0.88 15.30 -8.87
C VAL A 45 -0.62 15.48 -9.12
N LYS A 46 -1.41 14.40 -9.05
CA LYS A 46 -2.87 14.46 -9.21
C LYS A 46 -3.56 15.29 -8.11
N PHE A 47 -3.13 15.12 -6.85
CA PHE A 47 -3.66 15.88 -5.73
C PHE A 47 -3.38 17.38 -5.86
N PHE A 48 -2.13 17.77 -6.12
CA PHE A 48 -1.79 19.19 -6.31
C PHE A 48 -2.43 19.80 -7.56
N ALA A 49 -2.54 19.03 -8.65
CA ALA A 49 -3.24 19.46 -9.85
C ALA A 49 -4.73 19.74 -9.60
N SER A 50 -5.40 18.97 -8.72
CA SER A 50 -6.79 19.24 -8.34
C SER A 50 -6.99 20.55 -7.57
N LEU A 51 -5.93 21.09 -6.95
CA LEU A 51 -5.90 22.40 -6.31
C LEU A 51 -5.48 23.52 -7.27
N GLY A 52 -5.26 23.21 -8.55
CA GLY A 52 -4.76 24.14 -9.56
C GLY A 52 -3.23 24.33 -9.56
N LEU A 53 -2.51 23.63 -8.68
CA LEU A 53 -1.04 23.67 -8.60
C LEU A 53 -0.47 22.62 -9.56
N LYS A 54 -0.20 23.05 -10.81
CA LYS A 54 0.27 22.16 -11.88
C LYS A 54 1.78 21.97 -11.92
N ASP A 55 2.55 22.79 -11.20
CA ASP A 55 4.00 22.65 -11.14
C ASP A 55 4.38 21.39 -10.33
N PRO A 56 5.07 20.40 -10.95
CA PRO A 56 5.49 19.17 -10.28
C PRO A 56 6.42 19.40 -9.08
N LEU A 57 7.01 20.59 -8.95
CA LEU A 57 7.85 20.94 -7.81
C LEU A 57 7.09 20.83 -6.48
N PHE A 58 5.81 21.23 -6.45
CA PHE A 58 4.98 21.12 -5.23
C PHE A 58 4.80 19.67 -4.80
N ALA A 59 4.47 18.80 -5.75
CA ALA A 59 4.33 17.36 -5.51
C ALA A 59 5.66 16.74 -5.05
N THR A 60 6.77 17.12 -5.66
CA THR A 60 8.11 16.64 -5.32
C THR A 60 8.52 17.03 -3.90
N VAL A 61 8.38 18.30 -3.55
CA VAL A 61 8.75 18.80 -2.21
C VAL A 61 7.85 18.19 -1.13
N ALA A 62 6.55 18.10 -1.38
CA ALA A 62 5.61 17.50 -0.44
C ALA A 62 5.91 16.00 -0.23
N LEU A 63 6.13 15.25 -1.32
CA LEU A 63 6.48 13.83 -1.25
C LEU A 63 7.80 13.62 -0.52
N ALA A 64 8.85 14.38 -0.84
CA ALA A 64 10.14 14.29 -0.17
C ALA A 64 10.03 14.63 1.33
N GLY A 65 9.29 15.67 1.68
CA GLY A 65 9.05 16.09 3.06
C GLY A 65 8.32 15.01 3.87
N VAL A 66 7.21 14.49 3.34
CA VAL A 66 6.45 13.39 3.95
C VAL A 66 7.34 12.16 4.11
N SER A 67 7.98 11.71 3.04
CA SER A 67 8.84 10.52 3.05
C SER A 67 9.97 10.63 4.08
N GLY A 68 10.58 11.81 4.21
CA GLY A 68 11.60 12.08 5.22
C GLY A 68 11.07 11.98 6.64
N LEU A 69 9.87 12.49 6.90
CA LEU A 69 9.22 12.39 8.22
C LEU A 69 8.83 10.94 8.55
N GLU A 70 8.39 10.16 7.57
CA GLU A 70 8.11 8.73 7.76
C GLU A 70 9.38 7.94 8.09
N ALA A 71 10.46 8.18 7.35
CA ALA A 71 11.76 7.57 7.61
C ALA A 71 12.31 7.95 8.99
N LEU A 72 12.13 9.21 9.40
CA LEU A 72 12.46 9.66 10.75
C LEU A 72 11.64 8.89 11.80
N SER A 73 10.33 8.76 11.59
CA SER A 73 9.44 8.02 12.50
C SER A 73 9.88 6.57 12.62
N PHE A 74 10.18 5.90 11.50
CA PHE A 74 10.73 4.55 11.48
C PHE A 74 11.99 4.42 12.33
N VAL A 75 12.97 5.31 12.15
CA VAL A 75 14.23 5.30 12.93
C VAL A 75 13.96 5.47 14.42
N LEU A 76 13.04 6.38 14.80
CA LEU A 76 12.68 6.58 16.21
C LEU A 76 12.07 5.31 16.82
N TYR A 77 11.21 4.58 16.10
CA TYR A 77 10.69 3.30 16.56
C TYR A 77 11.76 2.21 16.66
N VAL A 78 12.69 2.13 15.69
CA VAL A 78 13.83 1.20 15.77
C VAL A 78 14.65 1.46 17.03
N ILE A 79 14.98 2.72 17.32
CA ILE A 79 15.73 3.08 18.54
C ILE A 79 14.94 2.70 19.80
N ALA A 80 13.63 2.97 19.83
CA ALA A 80 12.78 2.55 20.93
C ALA A 80 12.78 1.02 21.12
N ALA A 81 12.68 0.25 20.02
CA ALA A 81 12.69 -1.21 20.03
C ALA A 81 14.01 -1.75 20.60
N VAL A 82 15.15 -1.18 20.15
CA VAL A 82 16.48 -1.53 20.67
C VAL A 82 16.55 -1.29 22.18
N HIS A 83 15.99 -0.20 22.70
CA HIS A 83 15.98 0.07 24.14
C HIS A 83 15.04 -0.85 24.93
N VAL A 84 13.93 -1.31 24.34
CA VAL A 84 13.09 -2.37 24.94
C VAL A 84 13.86 -3.70 25.02
N VAL A 85 14.62 -4.04 23.96
CA VAL A 85 15.47 -5.24 23.94
C VAL A 85 16.61 -5.12 24.95
N ARG A 86 17.27 -3.96 25.04
CA ARG A 86 18.36 -3.67 25.99
C ARG A 86 17.91 -3.45 27.44
N GLN A 87 16.60 -3.54 27.73
CA GLN A 87 16.05 -3.38 29.07
C GLN A 87 16.37 -2.01 29.70
N ALA A 88 16.35 -0.95 28.88
CA ALA A 88 16.53 0.43 29.33
C ALA A 88 15.17 1.15 29.32
N PRO A 89 14.32 0.97 30.35
CA PRO A 89 12.90 1.35 30.29
C PRO A 89 12.67 2.85 30.12
N ASP A 90 13.48 3.69 30.77
CA ASP A 90 13.36 5.14 30.69
C ASP A 90 13.68 5.63 29.28
N ARG A 91 14.79 5.15 28.71
CA ARG A 91 15.17 5.47 27.33
C ARG A 91 14.14 4.94 26.34
N ALA A 92 13.63 3.72 26.53
CA ALA A 92 12.58 3.16 25.70
C ALA A 92 11.32 4.04 25.73
N ASN A 93 10.90 4.52 26.90
CA ASN A 93 9.76 5.43 27.04
C ASN A 93 10.00 6.77 26.35
N THR A 94 11.19 7.36 26.50
CA THR A 94 11.53 8.64 25.85
C THR A 94 11.52 8.52 24.33
N TRP A 95 12.19 7.51 23.78
CA TRP A 95 12.26 7.31 22.32
C TRP A 95 10.92 6.91 21.74
N PHE A 96 10.16 6.07 22.43
CA PHE A 96 8.81 5.72 21.99
C PHE A 96 7.86 6.91 22.04
N PHE A 97 7.94 7.77 23.06
CA PHE A 97 7.17 9.01 23.10
C PHE A 97 7.50 9.93 21.91
N ARG A 98 8.79 10.11 21.60
CA ARG A 98 9.22 10.89 20.42
C ARG A 98 8.66 10.30 19.12
N ALA A 99 8.73 8.97 18.98
CA ALA A 99 8.20 8.27 17.81
C ALA A 99 6.67 8.44 17.68
N VAL A 100 5.94 8.29 18.79
CA VAL A 100 4.49 8.50 18.87
C VAL A 100 4.14 9.93 18.50
N THR A 101 4.82 10.94 19.05
CA THR A 101 4.56 12.35 18.72
C THR A 101 4.77 12.63 17.24
N ALA A 102 5.90 12.18 16.66
CA ALA A 102 6.17 12.35 15.23
C ALA A 102 5.10 11.69 14.36
N SER A 103 4.69 10.48 14.72
CA SER A 103 3.66 9.71 14.00
C SER A 103 2.27 10.32 14.14
N MET A 104 1.91 10.83 15.31
CA MET A 104 0.63 11.53 15.52
C MET A 104 0.56 12.80 14.68
N THR A 105 1.67 13.54 14.57
CA THR A 105 1.75 14.70 13.67
C THR A 105 1.59 14.29 12.21
N LEU A 106 2.25 13.20 11.78
CA LEU A 106 2.11 12.68 10.43
C LEU A 106 0.68 12.23 10.11
N PHE A 107 0.06 11.43 10.99
CA PHE A 107 -1.33 11.01 10.78
C PHE A 107 -2.31 12.18 10.75
N ALA A 108 -2.10 13.20 11.60
CA ALA A 108 -2.89 14.42 11.53
C ALA A 108 -2.70 15.16 10.20
N LEU A 109 -1.45 15.28 9.72
CA LEU A 109 -1.15 15.86 8.42
C LEU A 109 -1.84 15.09 7.28
N PHE A 110 -1.78 13.76 7.31
CA PHE A 110 -2.47 12.92 6.34
C PHE A 110 -3.98 13.08 6.40
N SER A 111 -4.60 13.06 7.58
CA SER A 111 -6.04 13.28 7.70
C SER A 111 -6.48 14.64 7.17
N ILE A 112 -5.69 15.70 7.37
CA ILE A 112 -5.96 17.03 6.80
C ILE A 112 -5.83 16.99 5.27
N ALA A 113 -4.78 16.35 4.76
CA ALA A 113 -4.56 16.19 3.32
C ALA A 113 -5.70 15.39 2.67
N ASP A 114 -6.09 14.27 3.27
CA ASP A 114 -7.17 13.40 2.77
C ASP A 114 -8.52 14.14 2.72
N GLN A 115 -8.83 14.95 3.73
CA GLN A 115 -10.00 15.84 3.69
C GLN A 115 -9.89 16.86 2.56
N THR A 116 -8.72 17.48 2.40
CA THR A 116 -8.46 18.52 1.40
C THR A 116 -8.58 17.97 -0.03
N PHE A 117 -8.05 16.77 -0.26
CA PHE A 117 -8.05 16.11 -1.56
C PHE A 117 -9.26 15.19 -1.81
N GLY A 118 -10.12 15.01 -0.79
CA GLY A 118 -11.33 14.20 -0.88
C GLY A 118 -11.11 12.68 -0.83
N ASP A 119 -10.00 12.20 -0.30
CA ASP A 119 -9.71 10.77 -0.12
C ASP A 119 -10.36 10.21 1.16
N ARG A 120 -11.65 9.87 1.05
CA ARG A 120 -12.47 9.43 2.18
C ARG A 120 -12.02 8.10 2.79
N PHE A 121 -11.39 7.22 2.00
CA PHE A 121 -10.98 5.91 2.49
C PHE A 121 -9.72 6.05 3.35
N GLN A 122 -8.71 6.77 2.83
CA GLN A 122 -7.47 7.03 3.57
C GLN A 122 -7.71 7.85 4.83
N LEU A 123 -8.66 8.81 4.78
CA LEU A 123 -9.04 9.59 5.95
C LEU A 123 -9.46 8.72 7.15
N LEU A 124 -10.29 7.70 6.90
CA LEU A 124 -10.80 6.82 7.94
C LEU A 124 -9.67 5.94 8.50
N GLU A 125 -8.79 5.45 7.63
CA GLU A 125 -7.61 4.67 8.02
C GLU A 125 -6.64 5.48 8.87
N HIS A 126 -6.24 6.67 8.42
CA HIS A 126 -5.32 7.55 9.16
C HIS A 126 -5.91 8.02 10.49
N GLY A 127 -7.21 8.34 10.53
CA GLY A 127 -7.91 8.67 11.78
C GLY A 127 -7.94 7.51 12.78
N LEU A 128 -8.16 6.28 12.30
CA LEU A 128 -8.10 5.08 13.13
C LEU A 128 -6.67 4.84 13.65
N PHE A 129 -5.66 4.96 12.80
CA PHE A 129 -4.26 4.80 13.21
C PHE A 129 -3.86 5.81 14.27
N TRP A 130 -4.33 7.05 14.17
CA TRP A 130 -4.10 8.07 15.19
C TRP A 130 -4.62 7.62 16.57
N LEU A 131 -5.85 7.09 16.63
CA LEU A 131 -6.46 6.61 17.88
C LEU A 131 -5.77 5.36 18.42
N VAL A 132 -5.47 4.37 17.56
CA VAL A 132 -4.78 3.15 17.94
C VAL A 132 -3.36 3.44 18.42
N LEU A 133 -2.68 4.42 17.82
CA LEU A 133 -1.35 4.86 18.25
C LEU A 133 -1.39 5.49 19.65
N LEU A 134 -2.37 6.37 19.91
CA LEU A 134 -2.55 6.97 21.23
C LEU A 134 -2.84 5.90 22.30
N ALA A 135 -3.72 4.94 21.99
CA ALA A 135 -4.01 3.81 22.87
C ALA A 135 -2.77 2.92 23.10
N SER A 136 -1.99 2.66 22.04
CA SER A 136 -0.73 1.92 22.11
C SER A 136 0.28 2.60 23.04
N TRP A 137 0.38 3.93 22.95
CA TRP A 137 1.23 4.72 23.83
C TRP A 137 0.79 4.65 25.29
N GLY A 138 -0.51 4.84 25.55
CA GLY A 138 -1.08 4.70 26.88
C GLY A 138 -0.80 3.31 27.47
N MET A 139 -1.08 2.26 26.72
CA MET A 139 -0.84 0.87 27.14
C MET A 139 0.64 0.61 27.41
N PHE A 140 1.54 1.05 26.53
CA PHE A 140 2.99 0.89 26.71
C PHE A 140 3.50 1.53 28.00
N ARG A 141 2.92 2.67 28.40
CA ARG A 141 3.28 3.40 29.62
C ARG A 141 2.69 2.77 30.88
N MET A 142 1.48 2.22 30.80
CA MET A 142 0.78 1.60 31.94
C MET A 142 1.26 0.18 32.25
N LEU A 143 1.91 -0.50 31.31
CA LEU A 143 2.41 -1.86 31.52
C LEU A 143 3.50 -1.89 32.63
N PRO A 144 3.27 -2.62 33.73
CA PRO A 144 4.23 -2.67 34.83
C PRO A 144 5.55 -3.32 34.41
N GLN A 145 6.66 -2.77 34.91
CA GLN A 145 8.00 -3.33 34.79
C GLN A 145 8.11 -4.55 35.73
N GLN A 146 7.39 -5.65 35.47
CA GLN A 146 7.44 -6.79 36.39
C GLN A 146 8.83 -7.47 36.37
N PRO A 147 9.37 -7.83 37.54
CA PRO A 147 10.65 -8.54 37.64
C PRO A 147 10.58 -9.91 36.95
N THR A 148 11.72 -10.34 36.40
CA THR A 148 11.95 -11.61 35.70
C THR A 148 11.45 -12.81 36.50
N GLY A 149 10.52 -13.60 35.93
CA GLY A 149 10.17 -14.91 36.53
C GLY A 149 8.78 -15.45 36.24
N ALA A 150 7.77 -14.61 35.97
CA ALA A 150 6.43 -15.11 35.65
C ALA A 150 6.29 -15.36 34.15
N ALA A 151 6.10 -16.63 33.76
CA ALA A 151 5.69 -16.99 32.41
C ALA A 151 4.41 -16.21 32.03
N PRO A 152 4.23 -15.82 30.75
CA PRO A 152 3.01 -15.17 30.31
C PRO A 152 1.78 -16.01 30.69
N ARG A 153 0.92 -15.49 31.58
CA ARG A 153 -0.35 -16.14 31.97
C ARG A 153 -1.30 -16.39 30.79
N PHE A 154 -1.01 -15.84 29.62
CA PHE A 154 -1.77 -16.07 28.39
C PHE A 154 -1.72 -17.54 27.93
N MET A 155 -0.59 -18.24 28.12
CA MET A 155 -0.47 -19.65 27.75
C MET A 155 -1.19 -20.61 28.70
N SER A 156 -1.54 -20.15 29.92
CA SER A 156 -2.26 -20.96 30.91
C SER A 156 -3.78 -20.91 30.76
N THR A 157 -4.31 -20.11 29.81
CA THR A 157 -5.74 -20.06 29.55
C THR A 157 -6.18 -21.29 28.75
N PRO A 158 -7.22 -22.02 29.18
CA PRO A 158 -7.79 -23.12 28.39
C PRO A 158 -8.15 -22.64 26.97
N GLY A 159 -7.63 -23.30 25.95
CA GLY A 159 -7.86 -22.96 24.54
C GLY A 159 -6.84 -22.00 23.91
N ALA A 160 -5.97 -21.34 24.68
CA ALA A 160 -4.91 -20.47 24.12
C ALA A 160 -3.95 -21.21 23.16
N PRO A 161 -3.48 -22.44 23.45
CA PRO A 161 -2.64 -23.19 22.51
C PRO A 161 -3.37 -23.53 21.21
N VAL A 162 -4.66 -23.86 21.27
CA VAL A 162 -5.49 -24.18 20.11
C VAL A 162 -5.71 -22.92 19.25
N ALA A 163 -6.03 -21.79 19.87
CA ALA A 163 -6.20 -20.51 19.17
C ALA A 163 -4.89 -20.05 18.50
N MET A 164 -3.75 -20.19 19.18
CA MET A 164 -2.44 -19.92 18.58
C MET A 164 -2.13 -20.86 17.41
N GLY A 165 -2.36 -22.17 17.58
CA GLY A 165 -2.17 -23.15 16.51
C GLY A 165 -3.04 -22.86 15.29
N ALA A 166 -4.31 -22.53 15.50
CA ALA A 166 -5.23 -22.12 14.44
C ALA A 166 -4.78 -20.82 13.76
N GLY A 167 -4.35 -19.82 14.52
CA GLY A 167 -3.84 -18.56 13.97
C GLY A 167 -2.58 -18.75 13.11
N VAL A 168 -1.64 -19.59 13.56
CA VAL A 168 -0.45 -19.95 12.77
C VAL A 168 -0.84 -20.71 11.51
N ALA A 169 -1.71 -21.71 11.62
CA ALA A 169 -2.19 -22.48 10.46
C ALA A 169 -2.88 -21.58 9.42
N LEU A 170 -3.78 -20.70 9.86
CA LEU A 170 -4.45 -19.73 8.97
C LEU A 170 -3.44 -18.78 8.30
N THR A 171 -2.42 -18.33 9.04
CA THR A 171 -1.37 -17.46 8.47
C THR A 171 -0.56 -18.19 7.40
N VAL A 172 -0.19 -19.45 7.65
CA VAL A 172 0.54 -20.28 6.68
C VAL A 172 -0.31 -20.56 5.44
N LEU A 173 -1.59 -20.92 5.62
CA LEU A 173 -2.52 -21.16 4.52
C LEU A 173 -2.76 -19.89 3.69
N ALA A 174 -2.95 -18.75 4.33
CA ALA A 174 -3.09 -17.46 3.65
C ALA A 174 -1.81 -17.10 2.88
N THR A 175 -0.64 -17.29 3.49
CA THR A 175 0.66 -17.04 2.84
C THR A 175 0.83 -17.93 1.61
N TRP A 176 0.52 -19.22 1.72
CA TRP A 176 0.59 -20.15 0.60
C TRP A 176 -0.39 -19.78 -0.52
N SER A 177 -1.64 -19.45 -0.17
CA SER A 177 -2.66 -19.00 -1.12
C SER A 177 -2.23 -17.73 -1.88
N ILE A 178 -1.74 -16.71 -1.18
CA ILE A 178 -1.25 -15.46 -1.79
C ILE A 178 -0.05 -15.73 -2.71
N ARG A 179 0.88 -16.59 -2.28
CA ARG A 179 2.05 -16.95 -3.10
C ARG A 179 1.67 -17.72 -4.35
N SER A 180 0.78 -18.71 -4.25
CA SER A 180 0.28 -19.46 -5.40
C SER A 180 -0.42 -18.52 -6.37
N PHE A 181 -1.36 -17.70 -5.88
CA PHE A 181 -2.08 -16.74 -6.70
C PHE A 181 -1.13 -15.77 -7.40
N SER A 182 -0.15 -15.19 -6.68
CA SER A 182 0.84 -14.30 -7.27
C SER A 182 1.63 -15.02 -8.35
N HIS A 183 2.20 -16.21 -8.08
CA HIS A 183 2.93 -16.99 -9.08
C HIS A 183 2.11 -17.24 -10.35
N ASP A 184 0.85 -17.60 -10.20
CA ASP A 184 -0.02 -17.96 -11.33
C ASP A 184 -0.49 -16.74 -12.14
N THR A 185 -0.54 -15.55 -11.52
CA THR A 185 -1.09 -14.33 -12.15
C THR A 185 -0.04 -13.29 -12.54
N MET A 186 1.20 -13.36 -12.05
CA MET A 186 2.23 -12.35 -12.33
C MET A 186 2.53 -12.15 -13.82
N HIS A 187 2.37 -13.19 -14.65
CA HIS A 187 2.56 -13.07 -16.10
C HIS A 187 1.56 -12.09 -16.75
N LEU A 188 0.38 -11.89 -16.14
CA LEU A 188 -0.64 -10.95 -16.62
C LEU A 188 -0.25 -9.48 -16.43
N ALA A 189 0.76 -9.19 -15.61
CA ALA A 189 1.26 -7.81 -15.44
C ALA A 189 1.98 -7.28 -16.69
N THR A 190 2.42 -8.16 -17.59
CA THR A 190 3.13 -7.79 -18.83
C THR A 190 2.53 -8.41 -20.08
N ALA A 191 1.62 -9.38 -19.95
CA ALA A 191 1.04 -10.06 -21.10
C ALA A 191 0.07 -9.14 -21.87
N PRO A 192 0.17 -9.09 -23.21
CA PRO A 192 -0.75 -8.28 -24.01
C PRO A 192 -2.18 -8.85 -23.95
N VAL A 193 -3.16 -7.96 -23.90
CA VAL A 193 -4.58 -8.31 -23.88
C VAL A 193 -5.08 -8.52 -25.30
N GLU A 194 -5.91 -9.53 -25.51
CA GLU A 194 -6.51 -9.78 -26.83
C GLU A 194 -7.65 -8.80 -27.11
N ALA A 195 -7.63 -8.25 -28.33
CA ALA A 195 -8.65 -7.33 -28.81
C ALA A 195 -9.85 -8.11 -29.36
N ILE A 196 -11.06 -7.67 -29.04
CA ILE A 196 -12.29 -8.20 -29.63
C ILE A 196 -12.93 -7.08 -30.45
N GLU A 197 -13.04 -7.26 -31.77
CA GLU A 197 -13.80 -6.33 -32.59
C GLU A 197 -15.29 -6.44 -32.22
N VAL A 198 -15.85 -5.36 -31.71
CA VAL A 198 -17.26 -5.31 -31.27
C VAL A 198 -18.17 -4.69 -32.32
N VAL A 199 -17.62 -3.76 -33.10
CA VAL A 199 -18.23 -3.08 -34.24
C VAL A 199 -17.10 -2.82 -35.24
N GLU A 200 -17.42 -2.70 -36.52
CA GLU A 200 -16.45 -2.33 -37.56
C GLU A 200 -15.55 -1.17 -37.11
N HIS A 201 -14.25 -1.41 -37.12
CA HIS A 201 -13.20 -0.47 -36.67
C HIS A 201 -13.23 -0.08 -35.18
N VAL A 202 -13.99 -0.78 -34.34
CA VAL A 202 -14.06 -0.55 -32.88
C VAL A 202 -13.67 -1.82 -32.13
N TRP A 203 -12.57 -1.73 -31.40
CA TRP A 203 -11.94 -2.85 -30.71
C TRP A 203 -12.07 -2.70 -29.20
N LYS A 204 -12.57 -3.74 -28.54
CA LYS A 204 -12.68 -3.81 -27.09
C LYS A 204 -11.48 -4.54 -26.49
N PHE A 205 -10.91 -3.97 -25.45
CA PHE A 205 -9.86 -4.56 -24.61
C PHE A 205 -10.34 -4.63 -23.15
N ASP A 206 -10.13 -5.78 -22.51
CA ASP A 206 -10.50 -6.03 -21.11
C ASP A 206 -9.25 -6.30 -20.28
N PHE A 207 -8.76 -5.26 -19.59
CA PHE A 207 -7.50 -5.33 -18.87
C PHE A 207 -7.67 -6.00 -17.50
N PRO A 208 -6.82 -6.99 -17.16
CA PRO A 208 -6.86 -7.65 -15.86
C PRO A 208 -6.42 -6.72 -14.72
N PHE A 209 -6.69 -7.15 -13.48
CA PHE A 209 -6.38 -6.40 -12.25
C PHE A 209 -4.90 -5.98 -12.10
N LEU A 210 -3.98 -6.76 -12.66
CA LEU A 210 -2.53 -6.51 -12.60
C LEU A 210 -2.00 -5.73 -13.80
N ALA A 211 -2.88 -5.33 -14.74
CA ALA A 211 -2.45 -4.62 -15.92
C ALA A 211 -1.94 -3.23 -15.57
N ASP A 212 -0.78 -2.89 -16.12
CA ASP A 212 -0.14 -1.59 -15.98
C ASP A 212 0.33 -1.07 -17.36
N LYS A 213 1.10 0.02 -17.38
CA LYS A 213 1.70 0.62 -18.57
C LYS A 213 2.37 -0.40 -19.49
N ASP A 214 3.09 -1.39 -18.95
CA ASP A 214 3.79 -2.40 -19.74
C ASP A 214 2.80 -3.33 -20.46
N THR A 215 1.69 -3.68 -19.78
CA THR A 215 0.60 -4.44 -20.39
C THR A 215 -0.04 -3.65 -21.52
N TRP A 216 -0.26 -2.35 -21.33
CA TRP A 216 -0.82 -1.46 -22.34
C TRP A 216 0.09 -1.33 -23.56
N GLU A 217 1.38 -1.06 -23.36
CA GLU A 217 2.38 -0.95 -24.41
C GLU A 217 2.47 -2.24 -25.22
N ALA A 218 2.61 -3.39 -24.54
CA ALA A 218 2.62 -4.70 -25.20
C ALA A 218 1.32 -4.98 -25.99
N THR A 219 0.17 -4.55 -25.46
CA THR A 219 -1.14 -4.71 -26.12
C THR A 219 -1.21 -3.88 -27.40
N VAL A 220 -0.78 -2.62 -27.36
CA VAL A 220 -0.76 -1.73 -28.52
C VAL A 220 0.21 -2.24 -29.59
N ASP A 221 1.39 -2.73 -29.19
CA ASP A 221 2.39 -3.26 -30.11
C ASP A 221 1.91 -4.55 -30.78
N LYS A 222 1.31 -5.48 -30.02
CA LYS A 222 0.66 -6.67 -30.57
C LYS A 222 -0.46 -6.29 -31.54
N PHE A 223 -1.29 -5.32 -31.18
CA PHE A 223 -2.40 -4.86 -32.03
C PHE A 223 -1.91 -4.27 -33.36
N LYS A 224 -0.92 -3.38 -33.34
CA LYS A 224 -0.32 -2.81 -34.56
C LYS A 224 0.35 -3.86 -35.46
N THR A 225 0.88 -4.92 -34.86
CA THR A 225 1.49 -6.02 -35.61
C THR A 225 0.44 -6.90 -36.29
N LEU A 226 -0.70 -7.13 -35.63
CA LEU A 226 -1.80 -7.92 -36.18
C LEU A 226 -2.64 -7.13 -37.20
N HIS A 227 -2.69 -5.80 -37.07
CA HIS A 227 -3.47 -4.89 -37.92
C HIS A 227 -2.60 -3.77 -38.51
N PRO A 228 -1.61 -4.10 -39.36
CA PRO A 228 -0.74 -3.10 -39.96
C PRO A 228 -1.48 -2.09 -40.85
N GLU A 229 -2.67 -2.44 -41.33
CA GLU A 229 -3.56 -1.62 -42.16
C GLU A 229 -4.35 -0.57 -41.38
N LEU A 230 -4.41 -0.66 -40.05
CA LEU A 230 -5.22 0.23 -39.22
C LEU A 230 -4.36 1.29 -38.50
N ASP A 231 -4.92 2.50 -38.39
CA ASP A 231 -4.46 3.56 -37.50
C ASP A 231 -5.40 3.71 -36.31
N ILE A 232 -4.84 3.80 -35.11
CA ILE A 232 -5.59 4.12 -33.89
C ILE A 232 -5.93 5.62 -33.90
N THR A 233 -7.22 5.94 -33.88
CA THR A 233 -7.71 7.33 -33.96
C THR A 233 -8.16 7.87 -32.60
N TYR A 234 -8.80 7.03 -31.80
CA TYR A 234 -9.39 7.45 -30.53
C TYR A 234 -9.48 6.29 -29.54
N ILE A 235 -9.27 6.59 -28.25
CA ILE A 235 -9.37 5.62 -27.16
C ILE A 235 -10.44 6.12 -26.19
N TYR A 236 -11.43 5.28 -25.95
CA TYR A 236 -12.55 5.56 -25.06
C TYR A 236 -12.57 4.57 -23.89
N THR A 237 -12.50 5.10 -22.68
CA THR A 237 -12.76 4.33 -21.46
C THR A 237 -14.28 4.25 -21.25
N GLY A 238 -14.86 3.05 -21.22
CA GLY A 238 -16.31 2.86 -21.08
C GLY A 238 -16.89 3.57 -19.83
N PRO A 239 -18.21 3.91 -19.82
CA PRO A 239 -18.83 4.62 -18.71
C PRO A 239 -18.75 3.83 -17.39
N SER A 240 -18.70 4.57 -16.28
CA SER A 240 -18.42 4.10 -14.91
C SER A 240 -19.32 2.98 -14.37
N GLU A 241 -20.48 2.72 -14.98
CA GLU A 241 -21.48 1.76 -14.51
C GLU A 241 -21.15 0.30 -14.84
N LEU A 242 -20.29 0.03 -15.82
CA LEU A 242 -19.74 -1.32 -16.06
C LEU A 242 -18.53 -1.64 -15.15
N ASN A 243 -18.09 -0.65 -14.37
CA ASN A 243 -17.02 -0.76 -13.38
C ASN A 243 -17.56 -1.11 -11.97
N THR A 244 -18.64 -1.89 -11.91
CA THR A 244 -19.30 -2.34 -10.66
C THR A 244 -18.43 -3.28 -9.83
N LYS A 245 -17.42 -3.92 -10.44
CA LYS A 245 -16.33 -4.58 -9.71
C LYS A 245 -15.23 -3.55 -9.52
N LYS A 246 -15.20 -2.91 -8.35
CA LYS A 246 -14.11 -2.07 -7.79
C LYS A 246 -13.09 -1.58 -8.83
N LYS A 247 -13.12 -0.29 -9.23
CA LYS A 247 -12.07 0.63 -9.81
C LYS A 247 -10.71 0.12 -10.38
N THR A 248 -10.49 -1.17 -10.56
CA THR A 248 -9.19 -1.82 -10.80
C THR A 248 -9.26 -2.78 -12.00
N HIS A 249 -10.41 -2.83 -12.69
CA HIS A 249 -10.56 -3.42 -14.00
C HIS A 249 -10.81 -2.30 -15.01
N LEU A 250 -10.12 -2.32 -16.15
CA LEU A 250 -10.20 -1.28 -17.16
C LEU A 250 -10.69 -1.87 -18.47
N ILE A 251 -11.83 -1.36 -18.96
CA ILE A 251 -12.35 -1.70 -20.30
C ILE A 251 -12.09 -0.51 -21.21
N LEU A 252 -11.32 -0.75 -22.27
CA LEU A 252 -11.00 0.24 -23.29
C LEU A 252 -11.65 -0.12 -24.63
N TYR A 253 -12.18 0.90 -25.30
CA TYR A 253 -12.62 0.84 -26.69
C TYR A 253 -11.67 1.66 -27.55
N VAL A 254 -11.03 1.02 -28.52
CA VAL A 254 -10.09 1.65 -29.44
C VAL A 254 -10.76 1.75 -30.80
N PHE A 255 -10.91 2.99 -31.26
CA PHE A 255 -11.43 3.30 -32.58
C PHE A 255 -10.27 3.36 -33.56
N THR A 256 -10.48 2.78 -34.72
CA THR A 256 -9.48 2.67 -35.77
C THR A 256 -10.01 3.25 -37.08
N ARG A 257 -9.11 3.47 -38.02
CA ARG A 257 -9.43 3.75 -39.42
C ARG A 257 -8.42 3.04 -40.30
N GLU A 258 -8.78 2.79 -41.55
CA GLU A 258 -7.79 2.34 -42.53
C GLU A 258 -6.72 3.41 -42.73
N LYS A 259 -5.46 2.97 -42.81
CA LYS A 259 -4.38 3.82 -43.27
C LYS A 259 -4.67 4.24 -44.70
N ALA A 260 -4.57 5.54 -44.97
CA ALA A 260 -4.58 6.02 -46.33
C ALA A 260 -3.43 5.31 -47.08
N ALA A 261 -3.75 4.66 -48.20
CA ALA A 261 -2.72 4.15 -49.09
C ALA A 261 -1.81 5.34 -49.45
N MET A 262 -0.51 5.22 -49.15
CA MET A 262 0.45 6.17 -49.70
C MET A 262 0.46 5.97 -51.21
N GLU A 263 -0.19 6.86 -51.95
CA GLU A 263 0.11 7.11 -53.37
C GLU A 263 1.47 7.80 -53.51
#